data_AF-B1GU89-F1
#
_entry.id   AF-B1GU89-F1
#
_cell.length_a   1.000
_cell.length_b   1.000
_cell.length_c   1.000
_cell.angle_alpha   90.00
_cell.angle_beta   90.00
_cell.angle_gamma   90.00
#
_symmetry.space_group_name_H-M   'P 1'
#
loop_
_entity.id
_entity.type
_entity.pdbx_description
1 polymer ?
#
loop_
_entity_poly.entity_id
_entity_poly.type
_entity_poly.pdbx_seq_one_letter_code
_entity_poly.pdbx_strand_id
1 'polypeptide(L)'
;VDWKDRRLWVTVVPIVLVTFPAAVQAFLWERFRLPWGATVCVLGLLFGEWINRYFNFWGWTYFPITLVFPSQIVPGAILLDTSLMLSGSYLFTAIVGAMGWGLIFYPGNWPVIAPYHVPVEYNGMLMSIADLLGYHYVRTGTPEYIRMVEKGTLRTFGKDVAP
;
A
#
# COMPACT_ATOMS: atom_id res chain seq x y z
N VAL A 1 -0.72 -5.22 -9.57
CA VAL A 1 -1.39 -3.90 -9.65
C VAL A 1 -2.90 -4.05 -9.55
N ASP A 2 -3.44 -5.04 -10.25
CA ASP A 2 -4.81 -5.57 -10.19
C ASP A 2 -5.33 -5.96 -8.78
N TRP A 3 -4.48 -6.11 -7.77
CA TRP A 3 -4.93 -6.34 -6.38
C TRP A 3 -5.10 -5.05 -5.56
N LYS A 4 -4.66 -3.90 -6.08
CA LYS A 4 -4.70 -2.61 -5.36
C LYS A 4 -6.08 -1.97 -5.52
N ASP A 5 -7.07 -2.58 -4.88
CA ASP A 5 -8.48 -2.17 -4.94
C ASP A 5 -8.81 -1.07 -3.93
N ARG A 6 -10.07 -0.63 -3.93
CA ARG A 6 -10.53 0.47 -3.08
C ARG A 6 -10.92 0.05 -1.66
N ARG A 7 -11.12 -1.25 -1.41
CA ARG A 7 -11.63 -1.74 -0.13
C ARG A 7 -10.59 -2.52 0.64
N LEU A 8 -10.12 -3.64 0.09
CA LEU A 8 -9.31 -4.58 0.86
C LEU A 8 -7.88 -4.12 0.99
N TRP A 9 -7.27 -3.66 -0.11
CA TRP A 9 -5.91 -3.12 -0.09
C TRP A 9 -5.78 -1.88 0.80
N VAL A 10 -6.73 -0.93 0.70
CA VAL A 10 -6.77 0.29 1.53
C VAL A 10 -6.98 -0.03 3.01
N THR A 11 -7.64 -1.13 3.34
CA THR A 11 -7.88 -1.53 4.74
C THR A 11 -6.74 -2.36 5.30
N VAL A 12 -6.37 -3.45 4.62
CA VAL A 12 -5.45 -4.46 5.15
C VAL A 12 -4.04 -3.89 5.26
N VAL A 13 -3.55 -3.21 4.21
CA VAL A 13 -2.15 -2.79 4.15
C VAL A 13 -1.78 -1.82 5.26
N PRO A 14 -2.54 -0.72 5.52
CA PRO A 14 -2.23 0.16 6.64
C PRO A 14 -2.29 -0.54 8.00
N ILE A 15 -3.28 -1.42 8.22
CA ILE A 15 -3.47 -2.13 9.50
C ILE A 15 -2.29 -3.05 9.81
N VAL A 16 -1.83 -3.84 8.83
CA VAL A 16 -0.73 -4.78 9.08
C VAL A 16 0.62 -4.07 9.15
N LEU A 17 0.81 -3.02 8.34
CA LEU A 17 2.11 -2.37 8.21
C LEU A 17 2.43 -1.36 9.32
N VAL A 18 1.47 -0.95 10.15
CA VAL A 18 1.75 -0.06 11.31
C VAL A 18 2.48 -0.77 12.45
N THR A 19 2.45 -2.10 12.49
CA THR A 19 2.94 -2.93 13.60
C THR A 19 4.42 -2.72 13.92
N PHE A 20 5.31 -2.91 12.93
CA PHE A 20 6.75 -2.72 13.08
C PHE A 20 7.14 -1.25 13.33
N PRO A 21 6.62 -0.27 12.57
CA PRO A 21 6.78 1.16 12.88
C PRO A 21 6.49 1.49 14.34
N ALA A 22 5.36 1.04 14.89
CA ALA A 22 5.01 1.31 16.28
C ALA A 22 6.01 0.67 17.28
N ALA A 23 6.41 -0.58 17.04
CA ALA A 23 7.36 -1.28 17.90
C ALA A 23 8.76 -0.64 17.89
N VAL A 24 9.25 -0.25 16.72
CA VAL A 24 10.57 0.38 16.58
C VAL A 24 10.55 1.82 17.06
N GLN A 25 9.45 2.55 16.87
CA GLN A 25 9.24 3.85 17.50
C GLN A 25 9.35 3.75 19.02
N ALA A 26 8.69 2.77 19.65
CA ALA A 26 8.78 2.58 21.10
C ALA A 26 10.24 2.38 21.55
N PHE A 27 10.98 1.51 20.87
CA PHE A 27 12.39 1.26 21.20
C PHE A 27 13.29 2.49 20.99
N LEU A 28 13.27 3.10 19.81
CA LEU A 28 14.17 4.20 19.45
C LEU A 28 13.85 5.49 20.19
N TRP A 29 12.56 5.76 20.43
CA TRP A 29 12.14 6.96 21.14
C TRP A 29 12.42 6.87 22.64
N GLU A 30 12.18 5.73 23.29
CA GLU A 30 12.47 5.58 24.73
C GLU A 30 13.96 5.59 25.04
N ARG A 31 14.76 4.89 24.23
CA ARG A 31 16.18 4.67 24.53
C ARG A 31 17.08 5.80 24.04
N PHE A 32 16.77 6.38 22.88
CA PHE A 32 17.68 7.27 22.18
C PHE A 32 17.04 8.62 21.79
N ARG A 33 15.74 8.81 22.02
CA ARG A 33 14.99 10.02 21.61
C ARG A 33 15.13 10.32 20.12
N LEU A 34 15.19 9.27 19.31
CA LEU A 34 15.38 9.35 17.86
C LEU A 34 14.02 9.34 17.13
N PRO A 35 13.64 10.41 16.40
CA PRO A 35 12.33 10.56 15.77
C PRO A 35 12.28 10.01 14.33
N TRP A 36 12.80 8.80 14.11
CA TRP A 36 12.83 8.19 12.76
C TRP A 36 12.55 6.67 12.79
N GLY A 37 11.77 6.22 13.78
CA GLY A 37 11.51 4.78 13.95
C GLY A 37 10.57 4.19 12.90
N ALA A 38 9.51 4.91 12.54
CA ALA A 38 8.59 4.45 11.50
C ALA A 38 9.24 4.49 10.12
N THR A 39 9.97 5.58 9.82
CA THR A 39 10.65 5.80 8.55
C THR A 39 11.71 4.74 8.27
N VAL A 40 12.53 4.32 9.25
CA VAL A 40 13.51 3.22 9.06
C VAL A 40 12.84 1.91 8.70
N CYS A 41 11.78 1.54 9.41
CA CYS A 41 11.06 0.29 9.15
C CYS A 41 10.52 0.28 7.72
N VAL A 42 9.91 1.39 7.32
CA VAL A 42 9.31 1.54 6.00
C VAL A 42 10.35 1.57 4.90
N LEU A 43 11.47 2.28 5.08
CA LEU A 43 12.54 2.31 4.09
C LEU A 43 13.21 0.94 3.96
N GLY A 44 13.41 0.22 5.06
CA GLY A 44 13.92 -1.15 5.05
C GLY A 44 12.99 -2.11 4.31
N LEU A 45 11.67 -2.03 4.57
CA LEU A 45 10.66 -2.81 3.86
C LEU A 45 10.69 -2.51 2.36
N LEU A 46 10.60 -1.22 1.98
CA LEU A 46 10.57 -0.81 0.58
C LEU A 46 11.86 -1.19 -0.15
N PHE A 47 13.01 -1.08 0.49
CA PHE A 47 14.28 -1.52 -0.08
C PHE A 47 14.27 -3.02 -0.40
N GLY A 48 13.87 -3.85 0.57
CA GLY A 48 13.73 -5.29 0.37
C GLY A 48 12.69 -5.64 -0.70
N GLU A 49 11.56 -4.96 -0.72
CA GLU A 49 10.54 -5.13 -1.74
C GLU A 49 11.07 -4.79 -3.12
N TRP A 50 11.68 -3.61 -3.31
CA TRP A 50 12.19 -3.17 -4.61
C TRP A 50 13.29 -4.07 -5.15
N ILE A 51 14.22 -4.52 -4.30
CA ILE A 51 15.22 -5.53 -4.67
C ILE A 51 14.53 -6.77 -5.21
N ASN A 52 13.55 -7.30 -4.47
CA ASN A 52 12.84 -8.51 -4.86
C ASN A 52 12.02 -8.30 -6.15
N ARG A 53 11.33 -7.18 -6.30
CA ARG A 53 10.52 -6.88 -7.50
C ARG A 53 11.41 -6.73 -8.74
N TYR A 54 12.58 -6.12 -8.60
CA TYR A 54 13.46 -5.89 -9.73
C TYR A 54 14.25 -7.14 -10.13
N PHE A 55 14.95 -7.78 -9.19
CA PHE A 55 15.85 -8.88 -9.51
C PHE A 55 15.12 -10.22 -9.69
N ASN A 56 14.09 -10.50 -8.89
CA ASN A 56 13.35 -11.77 -9.01
C ASN A 56 12.15 -11.63 -9.95
N PHE A 57 11.17 -10.78 -9.62
CA PHE A 57 9.93 -10.71 -10.40
C PHE A 57 10.19 -10.30 -11.86
N TRP A 58 10.96 -9.23 -12.06
CA TRP A 58 11.33 -8.79 -13.41
C TRP A 58 12.56 -9.53 -13.94
N GLY A 59 13.67 -9.55 -13.20
CA GLY A 59 14.94 -10.07 -13.69
C GLY A 59 14.97 -11.57 -13.95
N TRP A 60 14.26 -12.37 -13.14
CA TRP A 60 14.23 -13.83 -13.28
C TRP A 60 12.93 -14.33 -13.93
N THR A 61 11.78 -13.80 -13.53
CA THR A 61 10.47 -14.27 -14.01
C THR A 61 9.79 -13.37 -15.05
N TYR A 62 10.44 -12.27 -15.45
CA TYR A 62 10.01 -11.39 -16.56
C TYR A 62 8.63 -10.74 -16.39
N PHE A 63 8.13 -10.59 -15.16
CA PHE A 63 6.93 -9.80 -14.88
C PHE A 63 7.25 -8.31 -14.89
N PRO A 64 6.50 -7.48 -15.63
CA PRO A 64 6.81 -6.07 -15.80
C PRO A 64 6.69 -5.36 -14.45
N ILE A 65 7.57 -4.38 -14.21
CA ILE A 65 7.57 -3.60 -12.97
C ILE A 65 6.21 -2.90 -12.73
N THR A 66 5.51 -2.52 -13.80
CA THR A 66 4.16 -1.95 -13.75
C THR A 66 3.11 -2.90 -13.14
N LEU A 67 3.31 -4.21 -13.23
CA LEU A 67 2.44 -5.20 -12.58
C LEU A 67 2.81 -5.38 -11.10
N VAL A 68 4.10 -5.35 -10.76
CA VAL A 68 4.63 -5.87 -9.48
C VAL A 68 5.13 -4.79 -8.52
N PHE A 69 5.01 -3.49 -8.82
CA PHE A 69 5.52 -2.44 -7.94
C PHE A 69 4.88 -2.45 -6.53
N PRO A 70 5.65 -2.13 -5.47
CA PRO A 70 5.17 -2.11 -4.09
C PRO A 70 4.21 -0.94 -3.80
N SER A 71 3.63 -0.91 -2.61
CA SER A 71 2.80 0.22 -2.13
C SER A 71 3.67 1.32 -1.56
N GLN A 72 3.28 2.58 -1.79
CA GLN A 72 3.92 3.75 -1.18
C GLN A 72 3.39 3.95 0.23
N ILE A 73 4.29 3.89 1.22
CA ILE A 73 3.96 4.00 2.65
C ILE A 73 4.85 5.01 3.39
N VAL A 74 5.80 5.64 2.68
CA VAL A 74 6.69 6.66 3.24
C VAL A 74 5.94 7.86 3.80
N PRO A 75 4.89 8.43 3.14
CA PRO A 75 4.17 9.57 3.69
C PRO A 75 3.56 9.27 5.07
N GLY A 76 2.97 8.08 5.26
CA GLY A 76 2.43 7.66 6.54
C GLY A 76 3.51 7.54 7.61
N ALA A 77 4.67 7.01 7.27
CA ALA A 77 5.79 6.86 8.21
C ALA A 77 6.28 8.21 8.73
N ILE A 78 6.39 9.20 7.84
CA ILE A 78 6.78 10.57 8.20
C ILE A 78 5.73 11.19 9.12
N LEU A 79 4.44 11.02 8.85
CA LEU A 79 3.37 11.53 9.72
C LEU A 79 3.40 10.88 11.11
N LEU A 80 3.65 9.57 11.19
CA LEU A 80 3.82 8.87 12.47
C LEU A 80 5.01 9.42 13.25
N ASP A 81 6.19 9.50 12.64
CA ASP A 81 7.40 9.98 13.31
C ASP A 81 7.27 11.45 13.74
N THR A 82 6.70 12.32 12.89
CA THR A 82 6.49 13.74 13.22
C THR A 82 5.45 13.92 14.33
N SER A 83 4.37 13.14 14.36
CA SER A 83 3.38 13.19 15.44
C SER A 83 3.99 12.86 16.80
N LEU A 84 4.90 11.88 16.86
CA LEU A 84 5.60 11.48 18.08
C LEU A 84 6.63 12.53 18.49
N MET A 85 7.38 13.04 17.52
CA MET A 85 8.40 14.07 17.74
C MET A 85 7.80 15.36 18.29
N LEU A 86 6.66 15.81 17.74
CA LEU A 86 6.03 17.08 18.12
C LEU A 86 5.26 16.98 19.44
N SER A 87 4.57 15.86 19.69
CA SER A 87 3.74 15.71 20.89
C SER A 87 4.49 15.13 22.09
N GLY A 88 5.55 14.35 21.85
CA GLY A 88 6.22 13.56 22.87
C GLY A 88 5.37 12.45 23.50
N SER A 89 4.18 12.17 22.97
CA SER A 89 3.18 11.30 23.59
C SER A 89 2.77 10.16 22.66
N TYR A 90 2.92 8.92 23.14
CA TYR A 90 2.45 7.73 22.43
C TYR A 90 0.94 7.70 22.24
N LEU A 91 0.17 8.21 23.22
CA LEU A 91 -1.28 8.25 23.11
C LEU A 91 -1.71 9.21 21.99
N PHE A 92 -1.03 10.34 21.85
CA PHE A 92 -1.30 11.27 20.76
C PHE A 92 -0.94 10.65 19.40
N THR A 93 0.24 10.03 19.29
CA THR A 93 0.66 9.32 18.06
C THR A 93 -0.27 8.15 17.71
N ALA A 94 -0.74 7.39 18.70
CA ALA A 94 -1.63 6.26 18.47
C ALA A 94 -3.00 6.69 17.93
N ILE A 95 -3.46 7.90 18.27
CA ILE A 95 -4.74 8.44 17.77
C ILE A 95 -4.50 9.20 16.46
N VAL A 96 -3.75 10.30 16.52
CA VAL A 96 -3.60 11.25 15.40
C VAL A 96 -2.61 10.73 14.36
N GLY A 97 -1.49 10.18 14.81
CA GLY A 97 -0.48 9.61 13.93
C GLY A 97 -1.00 8.38 13.18
N ALA A 98 -1.65 7.45 13.87
CA ALA A 98 -2.23 6.25 13.23
C ALA A 98 -3.41 6.58 12.31
N MET A 99 -4.24 7.56 12.67
CA MET A 99 -5.28 8.07 11.78
C MET A 99 -4.67 8.69 10.51
N GLY A 100 -3.62 9.51 10.66
CA GLY A 100 -2.86 10.05 9.53
C GLY A 100 -2.24 8.97 8.65
N TRP A 101 -1.68 7.91 9.26
CA TRP A 101 -1.12 6.75 8.57
C TRP A 101 -2.16 6.05 7.68
N GLY A 102 -3.36 5.81 8.20
CA GLY A 102 -4.45 5.20 7.43
C GLY A 102 -4.95 6.10 6.30
N LEU A 103 -5.27 7.36 6.63
CA LEU A 103 -5.89 8.29 5.68
C LEU A 103 -4.96 8.70 4.54
N ILE A 104 -3.65 8.84 4.79
CA ILE A 104 -2.70 9.24 3.74
C ILE A 104 -2.37 8.10 2.78
N PHE A 105 -2.70 6.85 3.12
CA PHE A 105 -2.30 5.69 2.34
C PHE A 105 -2.82 5.74 0.90
N TYR A 106 -4.13 5.91 0.72
CA TYR A 106 -4.72 5.93 -0.63
C TYR A 106 -4.30 7.19 -1.42
N PRO A 107 -4.37 8.42 -0.87
CA PRO A 107 -3.84 9.62 -1.54
C PRO A 107 -2.36 9.52 -1.90
N GLY A 108 -1.53 8.95 -1.03
CA GLY A 108 -0.09 8.81 -1.27
C GLY A 108 0.24 7.81 -2.38
N ASN A 109 -0.63 6.84 -2.63
CA ASN A 109 -0.46 5.89 -3.73
C ASN A 109 -1.16 6.32 -5.02
N TRP A 110 -2.20 7.16 -4.94
CA TRP A 110 -3.02 7.56 -6.07
C TRP A 110 -2.23 8.04 -7.30
N PRO A 111 -1.19 8.91 -7.18
CA PRO A 111 -0.40 9.35 -8.33
C PRO A 111 0.25 8.20 -9.12
N VAL A 112 0.59 7.10 -8.45
CA VAL A 112 1.21 5.92 -9.07
C VAL A 112 0.15 4.99 -9.67
N ILE A 113 -0.99 4.82 -8.99
CA ILE A 113 -2.01 3.85 -9.43
C ILE A 113 -3.03 4.42 -10.42
N ALA A 114 -3.25 5.74 -10.45
CA ALA A 114 -4.27 6.38 -11.28
C ALA A 114 -4.17 6.06 -12.78
N PRO A 115 -2.97 6.05 -13.41
CA PRO A 115 -2.84 5.69 -14.82
C PRO A 115 -3.34 4.27 -15.13
N TYR A 116 -3.26 3.35 -14.15
CA TYR A 116 -3.70 1.96 -14.34
C TYR A 116 -5.21 1.77 -14.18
N HIS A 117 -5.93 2.79 -13.71
CA HIS A 117 -7.39 2.77 -13.54
C HIS A 117 -8.13 3.38 -14.75
N VAL A 118 -7.40 3.78 -15.80
CA VAL A 118 -8.01 4.23 -17.05
C VAL A 118 -8.80 3.06 -17.67
N PRO A 119 -10.07 3.26 -18.06
CA PRO A 119 -10.86 2.23 -18.71
C PRO A 119 -10.38 1.98 -20.14
N VAL A 120 -10.38 0.71 -20.53
CA VAL A 120 -10.04 0.23 -21.88
C VAL A 120 -11.09 -0.80 -22.28
N GLU A 121 -11.54 -0.72 -23.53
CA GLU A 121 -12.35 -1.78 -24.12
C GLU A 121 -11.43 -2.86 -24.71
N TYR A 122 -11.55 -4.09 -24.22
CA TYR A 122 -10.78 -5.23 -24.67
C TYR A 122 -11.72 -6.38 -25.03
N ASN A 123 -11.74 -6.78 -26.31
CA ASN A 123 -12.64 -7.81 -26.84
C ASN A 123 -14.12 -7.60 -26.45
N GLY A 124 -14.60 -6.35 -26.50
CA GLY A 124 -15.99 -5.99 -26.16
C GLY A 124 -16.29 -5.95 -24.65
N MET A 125 -15.29 -6.10 -23.78
CA MET A 125 -15.42 -5.96 -22.33
C MET A 125 -14.69 -4.72 -21.83
N LEU A 126 -15.29 -4.03 -20.86
CA LEU A 126 -14.63 -2.93 -20.16
C LEU A 126 -13.67 -3.49 -19.12
N MET A 127 -12.38 -3.15 -19.24
CA MET A 127 -11.33 -3.52 -18.29
C MET A 127 -10.53 -2.29 -17.89
N SER A 128 -9.94 -2.29 -16.69
CA SER A 128 -8.90 -1.31 -16.37
C SER A 128 -7.56 -1.74 -16.98
N ILE A 129 -6.64 -0.81 -17.18
CA ILE A 129 -5.25 -1.15 -17.56
C ILE A 129 -4.64 -2.11 -16.53
N ALA A 130 -4.96 -1.95 -15.24
CA ALA A 130 -4.50 -2.86 -14.18
C ALA A 130 -4.98 -4.31 -14.42
N ASP A 131 -6.26 -4.50 -14.74
CA ASP A 131 -6.81 -5.82 -15.03
C ASP A 131 -6.22 -6.40 -16.31
N LEU A 132 -6.01 -5.57 -17.34
CA LEU A 132 -5.40 -5.98 -18.59
C LEU A 132 -3.96 -6.46 -18.41
N LEU A 133 -3.17 -5.77 -17.57
CA LEU A 133 -1.84 -6.23 -17.19
C LEU A 133 -1.90 -7.58 -16.45
N GLY A 134 -2.85 -7.74 -15.52
CA GLY A 134 -3.06 -9.00 -14.80
C GLY A 134 -3.55 -10.15 -15.69
N TYR A 135 -4.19 -9.82 -16.82
CA TYR A 135 -4.68 -10.76 -17.84
C TYR A 135 -3.57 -11.20 -18.80
N HIS A 136 -2.77 -10.26 -19.34
CA HIS A 136 -1.69 -10.58 -20.29
C HIS A 136 -0.52 -11.32 -19.66
N TYR A 137 -0.14 -10.95 -18.44
CA TYR A 137 0.99 -11.56 -17.76
C TYR A 137 0.51 -12.73 -16.89
N VAL A 138 0.56 -13.92 -17.48
CA VAL A 138 0.03 -15.16 -16.90
C VAL A 138 0.77 -15.51 -15.61
N ARG A 139 0.03 -15.62 -14.52
CA ARG A 139 0.52 -16.09 -13.22
C ARG A 139 -0.02 -17.49 -12.95
N THR A 140 0.80 -18.51 -13.20
CA THR A 140 0.41 -19.93 -13.16
C THR A 140 -0.26 -20.36 -11.85
N GLY A 141 0.18 -19.81 -10.71
CA GLY A 141 -0.35 -20.13 -9.37
C GLY A 141 -1.35 -19.14 -8.79
N THR A 142 -1.69 -18.05 -9.49
CA THR A 142 -2.61 -17.01 -8.95
C THR A 142 -3.71 -16.67 -9.95
N PRO A 143 -4.71 -17.56 -10.13
CA PRO A 143 -5.87 -17.29 -10.95
C PRO A 143 -6.73 -16.14 -10.40
N GLU A 144 -7.55 -15.54 -11.27
CA GLU A 144 -8.36 -14.35 -10.98
C GLU A 144 -9.24 -14.51 -9.74
N TYR A 145 -9.88 -15.67 -9.55
CA TYR A 145 -10.85 -15.87 -8.48
C TYR A 145 -10.25 -15.81 -7.07
N ILE A 146 -8.91 -15.95 -6.93
CA ILE A 146 -8.21 -15.81 -5.65
C ILE A 146 -8.11 -14.33 -5.25
N ARG A 147 -8.28 -13.38 -6.19
CA ARG A 147 -8.26 -11.94 -5.91
C ARG A 147 -9.36 -11.58 -4.92
N MET A 148 -8.94 -11.17 -3.74
CA MET A 148 -9.80 -10.52 -2.76
C MET A 148 -9.77 -9.02 -3.07
N VAL A 149 -10.69 -8.59 -3.94
CA VAL A 149 -10.91 -7.19 -4.32
C VAL A 149 -12.39 -6.84 -4.19
N GLU A 150 -12.72 -5.55 -4.18
CA GLU A 150 -14.10 -5.09 -4.20
C GLU A 150 -14.91 -5.71 -5.37
N LYS A 151 -15.99 -6.42 -5.05
CA LYS A 151 -16.95 -7.00 -6.03
C LYS A 151 -18.37 -6.40 -5.93
N GLY A 152 -18.51 -5.29 -5.21
CA GLY A 152 -19.79 -4.66 -4.89
C GLY A 152 -20.61 -5.45 -3.84
N THR A 153 -21.48 -4.76 -3.10
CA THR A 153 -22.49 -5.39 -2.24
C THR A 153 -23.78 -4.62 -2.31
N LEU A 154 -24.92 -5.26 -2.04
CA LEU A 154 -26.24 -4.59 -2.00
C LEU A 154 -26.37 -3.52 -0.92
N ARG A 155 -25.37 -3.39 -0.04
CA ARG A 155 -25.33 -2.40 1.05
C ARG A 155 -24.31 -1.29 0.80
N THR A 156 -23.64 -1.29 -0.35
CA THR A 156 -22.63 -0.29 -0.70
C THR A 156 -23.27 0.80 -1.56
N PHE A 157 -23.12 2.05 -1.13
CA PHE A 157 -23.58 3.20 -1.89
C PHE A 157 -22.41 3.82 -2.68
N GLY A 158 -22.17 3.33 -3.90
CA GLY A 158 -21.36 4.03 -4.90
C GLY A 158 -19.86 4.18 -4.60
N LYS A 159 -19.34 5.41 -4.79
CA LYS A 159 -17.91 5.76 -4.85
C LYS A 159 -17.25 6.00 -3.48
N ASP A 160 -18.02 6.01 -2.39
CA ASP A 160 -17.55 6.28 -1.03
C ASP A 160 -16.88 5.05 -0.37
N VAL A 161 -16.24 4.21 -1.19
CA VAL A 161 -15.54 3.00 -0.71
C VAL A 161 -14.10 3.31 -0.30
N ALA A 162 -13.49 4.35 -0.88
CA ALA A 162 -12.13 4.80 -0.57
C ALA A 162 -11.95 6.13 0.22
N PRO A 163 -12.99 6.87 0.69
CA PRO A 163 -12.77 8.10 1.45
C PRO A 163 -12.12 7.84 2.82
#